data_AF-A0A949UCN8-F1
#
_entry.id   AF-A0A949UCN8-F1
#
_cell.length_a   1.000
_cell.length_b   1.000
_cell.length_c   1.000
_cell.angle_alpha   90.00
_cell.angle_beta   90.00
_cell.angle_gamma   90.00
#
_symmetry.space_group_name_H-M   'P 1'
#
loop_
_entity.id
_entity.type
_entity.pdbx_description
1 polymer ?
#
loop_
_entity_poly.entity_id
_entity_poly.type
_entity_poly.pdbx_seq_one_letter_code
_entity_poly.pdbx_strand_id
1 'polypeptide(L)'
;VGDLRALSLGRRFDGLLAWDSFFHLKADDQRAMFPRFAAHALPGAPLLFTSGPAHGEAIGSYCGEPLYHASLDPSEYRALLSRHDFSVVSHVAEDPECTRHTVWLAKYGGKA
;
A
#
# COMPACT_ATOMS: atom_id res chain seq x y z
N VAL A 1 -18.58 7.64 -4.27
CA VAL A 1 -17.30 8.23 -3.82
C VAL A 1 -17.10 7.83 -2.35
N GLY A 2 -15.88 7.50 -1.93
CA GLY A 2 -15.56 7.06 -0.56
C GLY A 2 -14.11 7.36 -0.18
N ASP A 3 -13.80 7.29 1.12
CA ASP A 3 -12.47 7.55 1.69
C ASP A 3 -11.78 6.24 2.07
N LEU A 4 -10.61 5.98 1.48
CA LEU A 4 -9.82 4.78 1.74
C LEU A 4 -9.51 4.61 3.24
N ARG A 5 -9.27 5.73 3.95
CA ARG A 5 -8.94 5.76 5.38
C ARG A 5 -10.09 5.32 6.28
N ALA A 6 -11.32 5.26 5.76
CA ALA A 6 -12.51 4.85 6.49
C ALA A 6 -13.23 3.66 5.83
N LEU A 7 -12.65 3.09 4.77
CA LEU A 7 -13.30 2.06 3.97
C LEU A 7 -13.66 0.83 4.81
N SER A 8 -14.91 0.41 4.70
CA SER A 8 -15.47 -0.79 5.34
C SER A 8 -16.60 -1.33 4.46
N LEU A 9 -16.26 -2.19 3.50
CA LEU A 9 -17.22 -2.71 2.52
C LEU A 9 -18.02 -3.92 3.02
N GLY A 10 -17.70 -4.44 4.21
CA GLY A 10 -18.39 -5.62 4.79
C GLY A 10 -18.20 -6.90 3.98
N ARG A 11 -17.23 -6.93 3.06
CA ARG A 11 -16.92 -8.08 2.22
C ARG A 11 -15.41 -8.19 2.00
N ARG A 12 -14.96 -9.41 1.71
CA ARG A 12 -13.58 -9.74 1.38
C ARG A 12 -13.44 -10.02 -0.11
N PHE A 13 -12.22 -9.92 -0.61
CA PHE A 13 -11.86 -10.05 -2.02
C PHE A 13 -10.67 -10.99 -2.19
N ASP A 14 -10.62 -11.64 -3.35
CA ASP A 14 -9.51 -12.52 -3.76
C ASP A 14 -8.24 -11.76 -4.10
N GLY A 15 -8.27 -10.43 -4.16
CA GLY A 15 -7.11 -9.58 -4.41
C GLY A 15 -7.40 -8.11 -4.08
N LEU A 16 -6.35 -7.37 -3.75
CA LEU A 16 -6.37 -5.96 -3.39
C LEU A 16 -5.33 -5.19 -4.22
N LEU A 17 -5.72 -4.04 -4.76
CA LEU A 17 -4.85 -3.16 -5.54
C LEU A 17 -4.93 -1.73 -5.01
N ALA A 18 -3.79 -1.18 -4.63
CA ALA A 18 -3.63 0.22 -4.25
C ALA A 18 -2.48 0.85 -5.04
N TRP A 19 -2.69 0.91 -6.36
CA TRP A 19 -1.76 1.46 -7.34
C TRP A 19 -1.95 2.97 -7.45
N ASP A 20 -0.85 3.72 -7.41
CA ASP A 20 -0.76 5.18 -7.55
C ASP A 20 -1.80 5.97 -6.76
N SER A 21 -2.09 5.49 -5.56
CA SER A 21 -3.18 6.00 -4.73
C SER A 21 -2.79 6.07 -3.27
N PHE A 22 -2.28 4.96 -2.73
CA PHE A 22 -1.97 4.81 -1.31
C PHE A 22 -0.96 5.84 -0.77
N PHE A 23 0.07 6.17 -1.56
CA PHE A 23 1.14 7.10 -1.15
C PHE A 23 0.72 8.58 -1.13
N HIS A 24 -0.53 8.92 -1.49
CA HIS A 24 -1.08 10.26 -1.29
C HIS A 24 -1.63 10.50 0.13
N LEU A 25 -1.66 9.45 0.96
CA LEU A 25 -1.98 9.54 2.38
C LEU A 25 -0.75 9.98 3.17
N LYS A 26 -0.97 10.69 4.29
CA LYS A 26 0.09 10.96 5.27
C LYS A 26 0.61 9.64 5.86
N ALA A 27 1.83 9.67 6.42
CA ALA A 27 2.47 8.50 7.01
C ALA A 27 1.57 7.75 8.02
N ASP A 28 0.90 8.45 8.92
CA ASP A 28 0.00 7.83 9.91
C ASP A 28 -1.25 7.20 9.29
N ASP A 29 -1.82 7.86 8.27
CA ASP A 29 -2.94 7.33 7.51
C ASP A 29 -2.51 6.07 6.73
N GLN A 30 -1.27 6.02 6.24
CA GLN A 30 -0.70 4.83 5.59
C GLN A 30 -0.56 3.66 6.55
N ARG A 31 -0.07 3.90 7.78
CA ARG A 31 0.01 2.88 8.84
C ARG A 31 -1.36 2.29 9.15
N ALA A 32 -2.40 3.13 9.19
CA ALA A 32 -3.77 2.72 9.49
C ALA A 32 -4.43 1.89 8.38
N MET A 33 -3.85 1.81 7.18
CA MET A 33 -4.41 1.05 6.07
C MET A 33 -4.16 -0.45 6.15
N PHE A 34 -3.06 -0.92 6.75
CA PHE A 34 -2.73 -2.34 6.81
C PHE A 34 -3.80 -3.23 7.47
N PRO A 35 -4.39 -2.87 8.64
CA PRO A 35 -5.53 -3.62 9.17
C PRO A 35 -6.75 -3.58 8.25
N ARG A 36 -6.94 -2.50 7.48
CA ARG A 36 -8.04 -2.41 6.50
C ARG A 36 -7.81 -3.31 5.30
N PHE A 37 -6.59 -3.41 4.79
CA PHE A 37 -6.26 -4.39 3.76
C PHE A 37 -6.57 -5.82 4.26
N ALA A 38 -6.10 -6.17 5.46
CA ALA A 38 -6.40 -7.48 6.05
C ALA A 38 -7.91 -7.75 6.19
N ALA A 39 -8.69 -6.76 6.64
CA ALA A 39 -10.15 -6.88 6.79
C ALA A 39 -10.90 -7.14 5.47
N HIS A 40 -10.29 -6.79 4.32
CA HIS A 40 -10.88 -6.96 2.99
C HIS A 40 -10.21 -8.08 2.18
N ALA A 41 -9.24 -8.81 2.73
CA ALA A 41 -8.53 -9.89 2.04
C ALA A 41 -9.11 -11.28 2.41
N LEU A 42 -9.38 -12.11 1.41
CA LEU A 42 -9.56 -13.55 1.61
C LEU A 42 -8.19 -14.23 1.85
N PRO A 43 -8.12 -15.36 2.59
CA PRO A 43 -6.89 -16.12 2.73
C PRO A 43 -6.26 -16.40 1.36
N GLY A 44 -4.97 -16.10 1.22
CA GLY A 44 -4.23 -16.23 -0.04
C GLY A 44 -4.35 -15.06 -1.01
N ALA A 45 -5.16 -14.03 -0.73
CA ALA A 45 -5.31 -12.89 -1.62
C ALA A 45 -4.01 -12.08 -1.75
N PRO A 46 -3.54 -11.74 -2.98
CA PRO A 46 -2.48 -10.78 -3.16
C PRO A 46 -2.92 -9.36 -2.80
N LEU A 47 -1.99 -8.61 -2.23
CA LEU A 47 -2.03 -7.16 -2.08
C LEU A 47 -0.91 -6.58 -2.95
N LEU A 48 -1.28 -5.81 -3.97
CA LEU A 48 -0.35 -5.08 -4.84
C LEU A 48 -0.50 -3.59 -4.56
N PHE A 49 0.60 -2.90 -4.23
CA PHE A 49 0.58 -1.46 -4.00
C PHE A 49 1.89 -0.79 -4.41
N THR A 50 1.82 0.50 -4.68
CA THR A 50 2.99 1.36 -4.91
C THR A 50 3.25 2.26 -3.71
N SER A 51 4.52 2.61 -3.49
CA SER A 51 4.98 3.53 -2.45
C SER A 51 6.09 4.45 -2.97
N GLY A 52 6.58 5.36 -2.12
CA GLY A 52 7.90 5.95 -2.29
C GLY A 52 9.01 4.96 -1.90
N PRO A 53 10.28 5.23 -2.27
CA PRO A 53 11.39 4.30 -2.01
C PRO A 53 11.97 4.37 -0.59
N ALA A 54 11.70 5.45 0.15
CA ALA A 54 12.20 5.69 1.49
C ALA A 54 11.22 6.57 2.29
N HIS A 55 11.39 6.61 3.61
CA HIS A 55 10.58 7.49 4.46
C HIS A 55 10.77 8.96 4.06
N GLY A 56 9.66 9.68 3.92
CA GLY A 56 9.69 11.11 3.64
C GLY A 56 8.39 11.61 3.03
N GLU A 57 8.38 12.91 2.75
CA GLU A 57 7.28 13.60 2.10
C GLU A 57 7.81 14.40 0.91
N ALA A 58 7.01 14.50 -0.15
CA ALA A 58 7.34 15.28 -1.34
C ALA A 58 6.07 15.91 -1.93
N ILE A 59 6.22 17.08 -2.54
CA ILE A 59 5.15 17.70 -3.34
C ILE A 59 5.63 17.68 -4.80
N GLY A 60 4.97 16.85 -5.61
CA GLY A 60 5.13 16.82 -7.05
C GLY A 60 4.14 17.75 -7.75
N SER A 61 4.07 17.67 -9.08
CA SER A 61 3.04 18.34 -9.87
C SER A 61 2.32 17.33 -10.76
N TYR A 62 0.99 17.41 -10.81
CA TYR A 62 0.15 16.61 -11.69
C TYR A 62 -0.92 17.50 -12.32
N CYS A 63 -1.01 17.50 -13.65
CA CYS A 63 -1.89 18.40 -14.41
C CYS A 63 -1.77 19.89 -14.03
N GLY A 64 -0.56 20.33 -13.62
CA GLY A 64 -0.29 21.71 -13.19
C GLY A 64 -0.61 22.01 -11.72
N GLU A 65 -1.17 21.05 -10.99
CA GLU A 65 -1.53 21.20 -9.58
C GLU A 65 -0.50 20.52 -8.66
N PRO A 66 -0.26 21.03 -7.45
CA PRO A 66 0.61 20.39 -6.48
C PRO A 66 0.00 19.07 -6.00
N LEU A 67 0.79 17.99 -6.04
CA LEU A 67 0.38 16.66 -5.63
C LEU A 67 1.25 16.15 -4.48
N TYR A 68 0.63 15.94 -3.33
CA TYR A 68 1.31 15.47 -2.12
C TYR A 68 1.62 13.96 -2.19
N HIS A 69 2.81 13.59 -1.75
CA HIS A 69 3.26 12.21 -1.61
C HIS A 69 3.90 12.05 -0.23
N ALA A 70 3.68 10.91 0.40
CA ALA A 70 4.44 10.48 1.55
C ALA A 70 4.75 8.99 1.45
N SER A 71 5.78 8.55 2.16
CA SER A 71 6.09 7.14 2.27
C SER A 71 6.71 6.80 3.62
N LEU A 72 6.61 5.52 3.98
CA LEU A 72 7.29 4.94 5.12
C LEU A 72 8.62 4.34 4.66
N ASP A 73 9.46 3.97 5.62
CA ASP A 73 10.67 3.21 5.32
C ASP A 73 10.29 1.79 4.81
N PRO A 74 11.02 1.21 3.84
CA PRO A 74 10.77 -0.17 3.41
C PRO A 74 10.78 -1.20 4.54
N SER A 75 11.60 -1.02 5.56
CA SER A 75 11.61 -1.89 6.74
C SER A 75 10.32 -1.77 7.56
N GLU A 76 9.75 -0.57 7.64
CA GLU A 76 8.48 -0.31 8.31
C GLU A 76 7.31 -0.94 7.55
N TYR A 77 7.29 -0.83 6.22
CA TYR A 77 6.29 -1.53 5.40
C TYR A 77 6.35 -3.05 5.59
N ARG A 78 7.54 -3.65 5.64
CA ARG A 78 7.70 -5.08 5.92
C ARG A 78 7.15 -5.47 7.28
N ALA A 79 7.45 -4.66 8.31
CA ALA A 79 6.96 -4.89 9.66
C ALA A 79 5.42 -4.79 9.74
N LEU A 80 4.82 -3.79 9.09
CA LEU A 80 3.38 -3.60 9.05
C LEU A 80 2.68 -4.73 8.28
N LEU A 81 3.21 -5.13 7.12
CA LEU A 81 2.71 -6.28 6.36
C LEU A 81 2.73 -7.54 7.23
N SER A 82 3.87 -7.85 7.83
CA SER A 82 4.02 -9.05 8.67
C SER A 82 3.10 -9.01 9.89
N ARG A 83 2.93 -7.86 10.53
CA ARG A 83 2.03 -7.69 11.69
C ARG A 83 0.56 -7.96 11.34
N HIS A 84 0.18 -7.75 10.09
CA HIS A 84 -1.18 -7.93 9.60
C HIS A 84 -1.33 -9.17 8.70
N ASP A 85 -0.52 -10.20 8.96
CA ASP A 85 -0.55 -11.51 8.29
C ASP A 85 -0.32 -11.45 6.76
N PHE A 86 0.40 -10.44 6.26
CA PHE A 86 0.88 -10.41 4.89
C PHE A 86 2.36 -10.82 4.80
N SER A 87 2.67 -11.77 3.91
CA SER A 87 4.04 -12.12 3.55
C SER A 87 4.44 -11.41 2.25
N VAL A 88 5.58 -10.72 2.23
CA VAL A 88 6.12 -10.10 1.01
C VAL A 88 6.51 -11.19 0.02
N VAL A 89 5.95 -11.14 -1.19
CA VAL A 89 6.29 -12.03 -2.32
C VAL A 89 7.34 -11.39 -3.21
N SER A 90 7.20 -10.09 -3.51
CA SER A 90 8.17 -9.32 -4.29
C SER A 90 8.19 -7.86 -3.84
N HIS A 91 9.36 -7.23 -3.95
CA HIS A 91 9.55 -5.80 -3.75
C HIS A 91 10.64 -5.31 -4.67
N VAL A 92 10.31 -4.34 -5.52
CA VAL A 92 11.25 -3.69 -6.44
C VAL A 92 11.19 -2.19 -6.19
N ALA A 93 12.27 -1.63 -5.64
CA ALA A 93 12.37 -0.19 -5.39
C ALA A 93 12.76 0.53 -6.68
N GLU A 94 12.06 1.61 -6.98
CA GLU A 94 12.26 2.44 -8.17
C GLU A 94 12.49 1.64 -9.47
N ASP A 95 11.58 0.73 -9.77
CA ASP A 95 11.66 -0.19 -10.89
C ASP A 95 11.81 0.57 -12.24
N PRO A 96 12.95 0.43 -12.95
CA PRO A 96 13.16 1.12 -14.23
C PRO A 96 12.21 0.66 -15.34
N GLU A 97 11.69 -0.57 -15.25
CA GLU A 97 10.70 -1.09 -16.21
C GLU A 97 9.27 -0.64 -15.86
N CYS A 98 9.08 -0.09 -14.65
CA CYS A 98 7.80 0.42 -14.15
C CYS A 98 7.88 1.91 -13.80
N THR A 99 8.46 2.72 -14.69
CA THR A 99 8.52 4.20 -14.55
C THR A 99 9.03 4.68 -13.19
N ARG A 100 9.96 3.93 -12.58
CA ARG A 100 10.57 4.19 -11.27
C ARG A 100 9.60 4.10 -10.09
N HIS A 101 8.50 3.36 -10.21
CA HIS A 101 7.64 3.04 -9.07
C HIS A 101 8.36 2.11 -8.09
N THR A 102 8.10 2.29 -6.80
CA THR A 102 8.45 1.28 -5.79
C THR A 102 7.25 0.36 -5.61
N VAL A 103 7.39 -0.88 -6.08
CA VAL A 103 6.30 -1.85 -6.20
C VAL A 103 6.40 -2.91 -5.11
N TRP A 104 5.28 -3.19 -4.46
CA TRP A 104 5.15 -4.23 -3.45
C TRP A 104 4.07 -5.23 -3.84
N LEU A 105 4.45 -6.51 -3.89
CA LEU A 105 3.51 -7.62 -3.93
C LEU A 105 3.62 -8.39 -2.62
N ALA A 106 2.53 -8.45 -1.88
CA ALA A 106 2.40 -9.26 -0.69
C ALA A 106 1.22 -10.22 -0.82
N LYS A 107 1.19 -11.28 -0.01
CA LYS A 107 0.12 -12.27 0.01
C LYS A 107 -0.43 -12.38 1.42
N TYR A 108 -1.74 -12.25 1.56
CA TYR A 108 -2.41 -12.45 2.84
C TYR A 108 -2.37 -13.93 3.21
N GLY A 109 -1.85 -14.26 4.38
CA GLY A 109 -1.92 -15.61 4.93
C GLY A 109 -3.36 -15.95 5.28
N GLY A 110 -3.96 -15.13 6.16
CA GLY A 110 -5.27 -15.40 6.75
C GLY A 110 -5.27 -16.68 7.59
N LYS A 111 -5.99 -16.69 8.71
CA LYS A 111 -6.44 -17.97 9.27
C LYS A 111 -7.65 -18.40 8.45
N ALA A 112 -7.63 -19.64 7.97
CA ALA A 112 -8.79 -20.27 7.32
C ALA A 112 -10.02 -20.23 8.25
#